data_AF-A0AAE9A7G5-F1
#
_entry.id   AF-A0AAE9A7G5-F1
#
_cell.length_a   1.000
_cell.length_b   1.000
_cell.length_c   1.000
_cell.angle_alpha   90.00
_cell.angle_beta   90.00
_cell.angle_gamma   90.00
#
_symmetry.space_group_name_H-M   'P 1'
#
loop_
_entity.id
_entity.type
_entity.pdbx_description
1 polymer ?
#
loop_
_entity_poly.entity_id
_entity_poly.type
_entity_poly.pdbx_seq_one_letter_code
_entity_poly.pdbx_strand_id
1 'polypeptide(L)'
;MPKNLLKLIMSEEDKTVLSEVFKSGESLETRASYVCVSHIKKIISDNDIKVKITKTPLGHLMRSFIERNTYLIRNRTSKRKICKVCHMSEDFSKLYQISSKGIRIALMIGCILRGTHSIDQAKSYIANKEGATCYSHRKETIDIIFEHLGISGIQEFLGCPRTSMGGLADIAKNFDSDFTVRQFSHAFKLLYMRKPKFLSSL
;
A
#
# COMPACT_ATOMS: atom_id res chain seq x y z
N MET A 1 -18.49 9.34 18.58
CA MET A 1 -17.76 8.68 17.47
C MET A 1 -17.41 9.70 16.39
N PRO A 2 -16.23 9.59 15.75
CA PRO A 2 -15.90 10.35 14.55
C PRO A 2 -16.96 10.19 13.45
N LYS A 3 -17.37 11.29 12.79
CA LYS A 3 -18.44 11.29 11.76
C LYS A 3 -18.14 10.35 10.58
N ASN A 4 -16.87 10.10 10.28
CA ASN A 4 -16.44 9.17 9.22
C ASN A 4 -16.62 7.69 9.56
N LEU A 5 -16.99 7.35 10.80
CA LEU A 5 -17.27 5.98 11.25
C LEU A 5 -18.75 5.67 11.35
N LEU A 6 -19.62 6.64 11.06
CA LEU A 6 -21.07 6.53 11.12
C LEU A 6 -21.66 6.69 9.71
N LYS A 7 -22.70 5.92 9.41
CA LYS A 7 -23.51 6.07 8.21
C LYS A 7 -24.92 6.49 8.61
N LEU A 8 -25.41 7.55 7.98
CA LEU A 8 -26.81 7.96 8.08
C LEU A 8 -27.69 6.99 7.30
N ILE A 9 -28.74 6.47 7.94
CA ILE A 9 -29.74 5.60 7.34
C ILE A 9 -31.05 6.37 7.21
N MET A 10 -31.52 6.52 5.98
CA MET A 10 -32.76 7.26 5.66
C MET A 10 -33.88 6.36 5.14
N SER A 11 -33.55 5.24 4.47
CA SER A 11 -34.55 4.35 3.89
C SER A 11 -35.23 3.50 4.97
N GLU A 12 -36.57 3.42 4.94
CA GLU A 12 -37.36 2.54 5.81
C GLU A 12 -37.02 1.06 5.60
N GLU A 13 -36.66 0.67 4.37
CA GLU A 13 -36.18 -0.68 4.06
C GLU A 13 -34.91 -1.01 4.84
N ASP A 14 -33.97 -0.07 4.93
CA ASP A 14 -32.70 -0.28 5.64
C ASP A 14 -32.91 -0.33 7.14
N LYS A 15 -33.80 0.50 7.66
CA LYS A 15 -34.19 0.46 9.07
C LYS A 15 -34.82 -0.89 9.42
N THR A 16 -35.66 -1.43 8.54
CA THR A 16 -36.30 -2.75 8.71
C THR A 16 -35.25 -3.87 8.74
N VAL A 17 -34.24 -3.81 7.87
CA VAL A 17 -33.14 -4.78 7.89
C VAL A 17 -32.33 -4.69 9.18
N LEU A 18 -32.02 -3.47 9.62
CA LEU A 18 -31.23 -3.24 10.83
C LEU A 18 -31.99 -3.67 12.09
N SER A 19 -33.30 -3.38 12.21
CA SER A 19 -34.10 -3.78 13.37
C SER A 19 -34.17 -5.30 13.50
N GLU A 20 -34.37 -6.01 12.40
CA GLU A 20 -34.46 -7.47 12.38
C GLU A 20 -33.11 -8.14 12.69
N VAL A 21 -31.99 -7.52 12.28
CA VAL A 21 -30.65 -8.04 12.56
C VAL A 21 -30.27 -7.85 14.02
N PHE A 22 -30.53 -6.68 14.59
CA PHE A 22 -30.02 -6.36 15.93
C PHE A 22 -30.85 -6.96 17.06
N LYS A 23 -32.13 -7.30 16.84
CA LYS A 23 -33.05 -7.97 17.81
C LYS A 23 -32.94 -7.49 19.27
N SER A 24 -32.44 -6.28 19.48
CA SER A 24 -32.25 -5.64 20.78
C SER A 24 -33.21 -4.47 20.82
N GLY A 25 -34.03 -4.40 21.86
CA GLY A 25 -35.19 -3.52 22.02
C GLY A 25 -34.95 -2.00 21.99
N GLU A 26 -33.90 -1.51 21.34
CA GLU A 26 -33.83 -0.11 20.92
C GLU A 26 -34.62 0.04 19.62
N SER A 27 -35.88 0.46 19.78
CA SER A 27 -36.66 1.10 18.73
C SER A 27 -35.78 2.10 17.98
N LEU A 28 -35.57 1.88 16.67
CA LEU A 28 -35.03 2.89 15.76
C LEU A 28 -36.10 3.98 15.58
N GLU A 29 -36.39 4.71 16.64
CA GLU A 29 -37.43 5.70 16.72
C GLU A 29 -37.10 6.86 15.77
N THR A 30 -37.88 6.92 14.68
CA THR A 30 -38.32 8.15 13.98
C THR A 30 -37.41 9.38 14.04
N ARG A 31 -36.18 9.27 13.51
CA ARG A 31 -35.46 10.29 12.73
C ARG A 31 -34.04 9.79 12.44
N ALA A 32 -33.61 9.82 11.17
CA ALA A 32 -32.20 9.79 10.76
C ALA A 32 -31.26 8.94 11.66
N SER A 33 -31.33 7.62 11.53
CA SER A 33 -30.57 6.73 12.40
C SER A 33 -29.12 6.63 11.93
N TYR A 34 -28.17 6.97 12.79
CA TYR A 34 -26.76 6.77 12.52
C TYR A 34 -26.33 5.38 12.98
N VAL A 35 -25.72 4.61 12.09
CA VAL A 35 -25.20 3.27 12.39
C VAL A 35 -23.70 3.23 12.14
N CYS A 36 -22.97 2.54 13.01
CA CYS A 36 -21.53 2.33 12.85
C CYS A 36 -21.24 1.58 11.54
N VAL A 37 -20.28 2.08 10.75
CA VAL A 37 -19.84 1.41 9.52
C VAL A 37 -19.34 -0.01 9.81
N SER A 38 -18.73 -0.24 10.98
CA SER A 38 -18.31 -1.58 11.44
C SER A 38 -19.49 -2.56 11.59
N HIS A 39 -20.64 -2.09 12.08
CA HIS A 39 -21.84 -2.90 12.21
C HIS A 39 -22.40 -3.29 10.84
N ILE A 40 -22.51 -2.33 9.93
CA ILE A 40 -22.94 -2.60 8.54
C ILE A 40 -22.00 -3.59 7.85
N LYS A 41 -20.68 -3.45 8.08
CA LYS A 41 -19.69 -4.38 7.57
C LYS A 41 -19.91 -5.80 8.09
N LYS A 42 -20.13 -5.95 9.40
CA LYS A 42 -20.40 -7.26 10.02
C LYS A 42 -21.64 -7.92 9.42
N ILE A 43 -22.73 -7.17 9.22
CA ILE A 43 -23.96 -7.68 8.59
C ILE A 43 -23.68 -8.29 7.23
N ILE A 44 -22.98 -7.57 6.37
CA ILE A 44 -22.71 -8.06 5.01
C ILE A 44 -21.75 -9.27 5.06
N SER A 45 -20.71 -9.25 5.90
CA SER A 45 -19.79 -10.40 6.05
C SER A 45 -20.48 -11.66 6.58
N ASP A 46 -21.40 -11.52 7.54
CA ASP A 46 -22.17 -12.63 8.10
C ASP A 46 -23.18 -13.20 7.07
N ASN A 47 -23.58 -12.41 6.08
CA ASN A 47 -24.58 -12.77 5.07
C ASN A 47 -23.97 -13.18 3.71
N ASP A 48 -22.74 -12.80 3.36
CA ASP A 48 -22.06 -13.25 2.12
C ASP A 48 -21.97 -14.79 2.01
N ILE A 49 -21.94 -15.49 3.15
CA ILE A 49 -21.92 -16.97 3.22
C ILE A 49 -23.35 -17.56 3.30
N LYS A 50 -24.34 -16.78 3.77
CA LYS A 50 -25.67 -17.25 4.16
C LYS A 50 -26.81 -16.89 3.21
N VAL A 51 -26.61 -16.02 2.22
CA VAL A 51 -27.64 -15.69 1.21
C VAL A 51 -27.74 -16.83 0.17
N LYS A 52 -27.94 -18.07 0.65
CA LYS A 52 -28.68 -19.10 -0.08
C LYS A 52 -30.14 -18.65 -0.08
N ILE A 53 -30.45 -17.82 -1.08
CA ILE A 53 -31.74 -17.32 -1.55
C ILE A 53 -32.96 -17.96 -0.85
N THR A 54 -33.35 -17.43 0.30
CA THR A 54 -34.69 -17.63 0.84
C THR A 54 -35.62 -16.65 0.12
N LYS A 55 -36.68 -17.13 -0.55
CA LYS A 55 -37.70 -16.32 -1.24
C LYS A 55 -38.63 -15.57 -0.27
N THR A 56 -38.09 -15.07 0.84
CA THR A 56 -38.86 -14.31 1.84
C THR A 56 -38.75 -12.81 1.56
N PRO A 57 -39.78 -12.00 1.88
CA PRO A 57 -39.71 -10.54 1.75
C PRO A 57 -38.49 -9.94 2.45
N LEU A 58 -38.12 -10.47 3.62
CA LEU A 58 -36.93 -10.07 4.36
C LEU A 58 -35.62 -10.40 3.61
N GLY A 59 -35.56 -11.53 2.91
CA GLY A 59 -34.41 -11.91 2.10
C GLY A 59 -34.17 -10.94 0.94
N HIS A 60 -35.24 -10.41 0.34
CA HIS A 60 -35.14 -9.36 -0.69
C HIS A 60 -34.58 -8.06 -0.11
N LEU A 61 -35.13 -7.58 1.02
CA LEU A 61 -34.64 -6.38 1.70
C LEU A 61 -33.18 -6.51 2.12
N MET A 62 -32.78 -7.67 2.65
CA MET A 62 -31.40 -7.96 3.02
C MET A 62 -30.46 -7.88 1.81
N ARG A 63 -30.87 -8.43 0.66
CA ARG A 63 -30.09 -8.36 -0.58
C ARG A 63 -29.93 -6.91 -1.05
N SER A 64 -31.02 -6.15 -1.12
CA SER A 64 -30.98 -4.74 -1.52
C SER A 64 -30.14 -3.90 -0.54
N PHE A 65 -30.22 -4.18 0.76
CA PHE A 65 -29.38 -3.56 1.78
C PHE A 65 -27.91 -3.86 1.53
N ILE A 66 -27.54 -5.14 1.32
CA ILE A 66 -26.17 -5.53 1.01
C ILE A 66 -25.69 -4.82 -0.25
N GLU A 67 -26.44 -4.90 -1.36
CA GLU A 67 -26.11 -4.27 -2.65
C GLU A 67 -25.81 -2.77 -2.49
N ARG A 68 -26.70 -2.04 -1.82
CA ARG A 68 -26.56 -0.59 -1.56
C ARG A 68 -25.40 -0.27 -0.60
N ASN A 69 -24.90 -1.23 0.17
CA ASN A 69 -23.83 -1.05 1.16
C ASN A 69 -22.53 -1.78 0.80
N THR A 70 -22.46 -2.56 -0.28
CA THR A 70 -21.28 -3.36 -0.67
C THR A 70 -20.03 -2.51 -0.85
N TYR A 71 -20.17 -1.24 -1.23
CA TYR A 71 -19.04 -0.30 -1.34
C TYR A 71 -18.29 -0.07 -0.01
N LEU A 72 -18.93 -0.35 1.14
CA LEU A 72 -18.30 -0.28 2.46
C LEU A 72 -17.34 -1.46 2.71
N ILE A 73 -17.54 -2.60 2.04
CA ILE A 73 -16.68 -3.81 2.09
C ILE A 73 -15.90 -4.04 0.82
N ARG A 74 -16.12 -3.22 -0.21
CA ARG A 74 -15.02 -2.89 -1.10
C ARG A 74 -13.93 -2.23 -0.25
N ASN A 75 -13.14 -3.06 0.47
CA ASN A 75 -11.70 -3.01 0.41
C ASN A 75 -11.45 -2.55 -1.00
N ARG A 76 -11.03 -1.28 -1.15
CA ARG A 76 -10.53 -0.77 -2.43
C ARG A 76 -9.76 -1.94 -2.99
N THR A 77 -10.33 -2.64 -3.98
CA THR A 77 -9.80 -3.92 -4.44
C THR A 77 -8.34 -3.67 -4.58
N SER A 78 -7.52 -4.36 -3.77
CA SER A 78 -6.11 -4.00 -3.59
C SER A 78 -5.62 -3.79 -4.99
N LYS A 79 -5.32 -2.52 -5.37
CA LYS A 79 -5.12 -2.20 -6.78
C LYS A 79 -3.82 -2.91 -7.11
N ARG A 80 -3.93 -4.14 -7.61
CA ARG A 80 -2.78 -5.00 -7.82
C ARG A 80 -1.96 -4.27 -8.85
N LYS A 81 -0.72 -3.97 -8.48
CA LYS A 81 0.21 -3.29 -9.35
C LYS A 81 1.41 -4.20 -9.52
N ILE A 82 2.07 -4.02 -10.65
CA ILE A 82 3.23 -4.80 -11.01
C ILE A 82 4.46 -4.09 -10.44
N CYS A 83 5.28 -4.84 -9.71
CA CYS A 83 6.62 -4.40 -9.37
C CYS A 83 7.44 -4.25 -10.64
N LYS A 84 8.04 -3.08 -10.87
CA LYS A 84 8.83 -2.81 -12.07
C LYS A 84 10.24 -3.42 -12.05
N VAL A 85 10.59 -4.12 -10.97
CA VAL A 85 11.88 -4.81 -10.80
C VAL A 85 11.71 -6.30 -11.08
N CYS A 86 10.84 -6.99 -10.34
CA CYS A 86 10.63 -8.43 -10.53
C CYS A 86 9.42 -8.79 -11.40
N HIS A 87 8.66 -7.81 -11.88
CA HIS A 87 7.45 -8.01 -12.68
C HIS A 87 6.32 -8.81 -12.00
N MET A 88 6.45 -9.10 -10.70
CA MET A 88 5.41 -9.77 -9.93
C MET A 88 4.25 -8.81 -9.59
N SER A 89 3.05 -9.37 -9.60
CA SER A 89 1.82 -8.68 -9.21
C SER A 89 1.70 -8.68 -7.69
N GLU A 90 1.57 -7.50 -7.10
CA GLU A 90 1.48 -7.33 -5.64
C GLU A 90 0.33 -6.40 -5.26
N ASP A 91 -0.16 -6.58 -4.03
CA ASP A 91 -1.10 -5.64 -3.43
C ASP A 91 -0.47 -4.25 -3.31
N PHE A 92 -1.24 -3.21 -3.60
CA PHE A 92 -0.74 -1.82 -3.51
C PHE A 92 -0.12 -1.47 -2.14
N SER A 93 -0.62 -2.07 -1.05
CA SER A 93 -0.07 -1.90 0.30
C SER A 93 1.35 -2.45 0.47
N LYS A 94 1.74 -3.43 -0.36
CA LYS A 94 3.06 -4.07 -0.38
C LYS A 94 4.04 -3.41 -1.37
N LEU A 95 3.58 -2.38 -2.07
CA LEU A 95 4.38 -1.65 -3.05
C LEU A 95 4.82 -0.29 -2.54
N TYR A 96 6.07 0.03 -2.87
CA TYR A 96 6.71 1.30 -2.69
C TYR A 96 6.61 2.10 -4.00
N GLN A 97 5.85 3.20 -3.99
CA GLN A 97 5.72 4.09 -5.14
C GLN A 97 6.91 5.03 -5.28
N ILE A 98 7.50 5.08 -6.47
CA ILE A 98 8.69 5.88 -6.76
C ILE A 98 8.42 6.83 -7.91
N SER A 99 8.46 8.13 -7.64
CA SER A 99 8.46 9.19 -8.66
C SER A 99 9.85 9.79 -8.88
N SER A 100 10.69 9.83 -7.84
CA SER A 100 12.03 10.42 -7.94
C SER A 100 12.97 9.58 -8.81
N LYS A 101 13.61 10.21 -9.81
CA LYS A 101 14.68 9.59 -10.62
C LYS A 101 15.83 9.10 -9.74
N GLY A 102 16.27 9.92 -8.78
CA GLY A 102 17.37 9.56 -7.86
C GLY A 102 17.06 8.31 -7.04
N ILE A 103 15.84 8.16 -6.53
CA ILE A 103 15.44 6.96 -5.80
C ILE A 103 15.46 5.72 -6.71
N ARG A 104 15.05 5.87 -7.97
CA ARG A 104 15.12 4.77 -8.95
C ARG A 104 16.56 4.38 -9.28
N ILE A 105 17.46 5.34 -9.38
CA ILE A 105 18.90 5.09 -9.55
C ILE A 105 19.46 4.33 -8.35
N ALA A 106 19.21 4.80 -7.12
CA ALA A 106 19.64 4.11 -5.90
C ALA A 106 19.12 2.67 -5.85
N LEU A 107 17.87 2.45 -6.28
CA LEU A 107 17.28 1.12 -6.35
C LEU A 107 17.98 0.21 -7.38
N MET A 108 18.31 0.75 -8.55
CA MET A 108 19.02 0.02 -9.60
C MET A 108 20.47 -0.30 -9.22
N ILE A 109 21.16 0.59 -8.49
CA ILE A 109 22.48 0.30 -7.92
C ILE A 109 22.40 -0.97 -7.06
N GLY A 110 21.43 -1.06 -6.14
CA GLY A 110 21.26 -2.25 -5.31
C GLY A 110 20.92 -3.51 -6.13
N CYS A 111 20.16 -3.38 -7.22
CA CYS A 111 19.85 -4.52 -8.11
C CYS A 111 21.08 -5.02 -8.88
N ILE A 112 21.96 -4.10 -9.32
CA ILE A 112 23.22 -4.39 -10.00
C ILE A 112 24.22 -5.03 -9.03
N LEU A 113 24.36 -4.50 -7.81
CA LEU A 113 25.23 -5.08 -6.78
C LEU A 113 24.85 -6.52 -6.44
N ARG A 114 23.55 -6.85 -6.50
CA ARG A 114 23.04 -8.22 -6.32
C ARG A 114 23.20 -9.11 -7.55
N GLY A 115 23.70 -8.60 -8.67
CA GLY A 115 23.81 -9.34 -9.93
C GLY A 115 22.48 -9.67 -10.58
N THR A 116 21.38 -9.02 -10.19
CA THR A 116 20.03 -9.33 -10.72
C THR A 116 19.66 -8.53 -11.96
N HIS A 117 20.34 -7.39 -12.20
CA HIS A 117 20.04 -6.48 -13.29
C HIS A 117 21.32 -6.01 -13.98
N SER A 118 21.26 -5.86 -15.31
CA SER A 118 22.32 -5.27 -16.11
C SER A 118 22.24 -3.73 -16.14
N ILE A 119 23.31 -3.10 -16.64
CA ILE A 119 23.36 -1.66 -16.88
C ILE A 119 22.23 -1.21 -17.83
N ASP A 120 21.95 -1.99 -18.88
CA ASP A 120 20.92 -1.62 -19.85
C ASP A 120 19.51 -1.73 -19.28
N GLN A 121 19.26 -2.73 -18.42
CA GLN A 121 18.01 -2.81 -17.66
C GLN A 121 17.85 -1.61 -16.72
N ALA A 122 18.94 -1.17 -16.08
CA ALA A 122 18.92 0.04 -15.25
C ALA A 122 18.58 1.30 -16.06
N LYS A 123 19.19 1.50 -17.24
CA LYS A 123 18.86 2.60 -18.17
C LYS A 123 17.37 2.63 -18.50
N SER A 124 16.83 1.48 -18.92
CA SER A 124 15.41 1.33 -19.24
C SER A 124 14.51 1.66 -18.05
N TYR A 125 14.88 1.19 -16.85
CA TYR A 125 14.13 1.44 -15.62
C TYR A 125 14.08 2.94 -15.25
N ILE A 126 15.21 3.64 -15.34
CA ILE A 126 15.31 5.07 -14.97
C ILE A 126 14.68 6.01 -16.01
N ALA A 127 14.49 5.57 -17.26
CA ALA A 127 13.84 6.36 -18.31
C ALA A 127 12.34 6.57 -18.05
N ASN A 128 11.69 5.68 -17.30
CA ASN A 128 10.29 5.85 -16.92
C ASN A 128 10.07 7.14 -16.08
N LYS A 129 8.84 7.64 -15.92
CA LYS A 129 8.56 8.79 -15.02
C LYS A 129 8.15 8.34 -13.62
N GLU A 130 7.50 7.19 -13.53
CA GLU A 130 7.01 6.63 -12.29
C GLU A 130 7.21 5.13 -12.27
N GLY A 131 7.38 4.57 -11.09
CA GLY A 131 7.50 3.14 -10.86
C GLY A 131 6.84 2.71 -9.56
N ALA A 132 6.54 1.43 -9.46
CA ALA A 132 6.22 0.77 -8.20
C ALA A 132 7.20 -0.38 -8.03
N THR A 133 7.75 -0.55 -6.84
CA THR A 133 8.63 -1.68 -6.50
C THR A 133 8.14 -2.36 -5.23
N CYS A 134 8.41 -3.65 -5.04
CA CYS A 134 8.06 -4.32 -3.78
C CYS A 134 8.87 -3.74 -2.62
N TYR A 135 8.28 -3.73 -1.42
CA TYR A 135 9.05 -3.42 -0.21
C TYR A 135 10.20 -4.41 0.03
N SER A 136 10.11 -5.65 -0.46
CA SER A 136 11.22 -6.61 -0.45
C SER A 136 12.43 -6.08 -1.23
N HIS A 137 12.25 -5.69 -2.50
CA HIS A 137 13.32 -5.09 -3.31
C HIS A 137 13.89 -3.83 -2.67
N ARG A 138 13.04 -2.96 -2.10
CA ARG A 138 13.52 -1.81 -1.35
C ARG A 138 14.41 -2.22 -0.17
N LYS A 139 14.00 -3.23 0.60
CA LYS A 139 14.77 -3.75 1.74
C LYS A 139 16.10 -4.34 1.26
N GLU A 140 16.06 -5.23 0.26
CA GLU A 140 17.26 -5.84 -0.34
C GLU A 140 18.24 -4.80 -0.86
N THR A 141 17.77 -3.72 -1.49
CA THR A 141 18.63 -2.60 -1.91
C THR A 141 19.26 -1.88 -0.72
N ILE A 142 18.52 -1.64 0.36
CA ILE A 142 19.08 -1.01 1.57
C ILE A 142 20.15 -1.92 2.17
N ASP A 143 19.84 -3.19 2.34
CA ASP A 143 20.72 -4.17 2.98
C ASP A 143 22.02 -4.34 2.18
N ILE A 144 21.95 -4.50 0.85
CA ILE A 144 23.16 -4.66 0.02
C ILE A 144 24.02 -3.40 -0.04
N ILE A 145 23.41 -2.21 0.04
CA ILE A 145 24.17 -0.94 0.08
C ILE A 145 24.88 -0.79 1.43
N PHE A 146 24.23 -1.18 2.53
CA PHE A 146 24.85 -1.22 3.84
C PHE A 146 26.02 -2.19 3.88
N GLU A 147 25.84 -3.40 3.36
CA GLU A 147 26.90 -4.39 3.22
C GLU A 147 28.07 -3.86 2.38
N HIS A 148 27.79 -3.29 1.21
CA HIS A 148 28.82 -2.73 0.33
C HIS A 148 29.62 -1.59 0.97
N LEU A 149 28.98 -0.80 1.83
CA LEU A 149 29.64 0.29 2.56
C LEU A 149 30.28 -0.16 3.89
N GLY A 150 30.08 -1.42 4.30
CA GLY A 150 30.57 -1.94 5.57
C GLY A 150 29.92 -1.28 6.79
N ILE A 151 28.64 -0.88 6.69
CA ILE A 151 27.90 -0.18 7.74
C ILE A 151 26.68 -0.97 8.19
N SER A 152 26.24 -0.73 9.43
CA SER A 152 25.13 -1.48 10.05
C SER A 152 23.80 -0.73 10.05
N GLY A 153 23.80 0.56 9.67
CA GLY A 153 22.57 1.35 9.75
C GLY A 153 22.65 2.76 9.21
N ILE A 154 21.49 3.44 9.26
CA ILE A 154 21.33 4.78 8.71
C ILE A 154 22.15 5.85 9.43
N GLN A 155 22.42 5.69 10.74
CA GLN A 155 23.21 6.66 11.48
C GLN A 155 24.66 6.68 10.99
N GLU A 156 25.25 5.49 10.82
CA GLU A 156 26.57 5.33 10.21
C GLU A 156 26.58 5.84 8.76
N PHE A 157 25.52 5.56 7.98
CA PHE A 157 25.38 6.09 6.63
C PHE A 157 25.41 7.62 6.58
N LEU A 158 24.72 8.30 7.51
CA LEU A 158 24.67 9.76 7.57
C LEU A 158 26.02 10.39 7.95
N GLY A 159 26.84 9.67 8.73
CA GLY A 159 28.21 10.07 9.06
C GLY A 159 29.25 9.60 8.03
N CYS A 160 28.88 8.79 7.06
CA CYS A 160 29.79 8.18 6.11
C CYS A 160 30.43 9.24 5.19
N PRO A 161 31.77 9.28 5.07
CA PRO A 161 32.45 10.19 4.15
C PRO A 161 31.98 10.00 2.71
N ARG A 162 31.88 11.11 1.96
CA ARG A 162 31.46 11.06 0.55
C ARG A 162 32.41 10.22 -0.33
N THR A 163 33.69 10.17 0.03
CA THR A 163 34.70 9.36 -0.65
C THR A 163 34.36 7.87 -0.61
N SER A 164 33.83 7.37 0.52
CA SER A 164 33.40 5.98 0.68
C SER A 164 32.18 5.62 -0.19
N MET A 165 31.39 6.61 -0.60
CA MET A 165 30.25 6.43 -1.51
C MET A 165 30.64 6.54 -2.99
N GLY A 166 31.91 6.79 -3.31
CA GLY A 166 32.39 6.98 -4.69
C GLY A 166 32.03 5.82 -5.60
N GLY A 167 32.30 4.58 -5.17
CA GLY A 167 32.01 3.37 -5.95
C GLY A 167 30.53 3.24 -6.33
N LEU A 168 29.61 3.61 -5.43
CA LEU A 168 28.17 3.58 -5.72
C LEU A 168 27.78 4.62 -6.77
N ALA A 169 28.36 5.81 -6.71
CA ALA A 169 28.16 6.84 -7.73
C ALA A 169 28.79 6.42 -9.07
N ASP A 170 29.93 5.75 -9.06
CA ASP A 170 30.60 5.28 -10.28
C ASP A 170 29.79 4.16 -10.97
N ILE A 171 29.15 3.27 -10.22
CA ILE A 171 28.15 2.35 -10.78
C ILE A 171 27.04 3.13 -11.48
N ALA A 172 26.51 4.16 -10.82
CA ALA A 172 25.44 4.99 -11.37
C ALA A 172 25.83 5.68 -12.69
N LYS A 173 27.07 6.17 -12.80
CA LYS A 173 27.59 6.85 -14.00
C LYS A 173 27.55 5.99 -15.26
N ASN A 174 27.53 4.66 -15.14
CA ASN A 174 27.39 3.76 -16.29
C ASN A 174 25.99 3.84 -16.96
N PHE A 175 24.99 4.38 -16.27
CA PHE A 175 23.63 4.55 -16.80
C PHE A 175 23.01 5.94 -16.56
N ASP A 176 23.65 6.80 -15.77
CA ASP A 176 23.33 8.22 -15.60
C ASP A 176 24.62 8.99 -15.31
N SER A 177 25.26 9.51 -16.36
CA SER A 177 26.60 10.13 -16.30
C SER A 177 26.68 11.34 -15.38
N ASP A 178 25.58 12.06 -15.22
CA ASP A 178 25.52 13.30 -14.44
C ASP A 178 25.22 13.02 -12.95
N PHE A 179 25.08 11.75 -12.57
CA PHE A 179 24.72 11.37 -11.22
C PHE A 179 25.91 11.51 -10.26
N THR A 180 25.69 12.26 -9.19
CA THR A 180 26.71 12.62 -8.21
C THR A 180 26.54 11.88 -6.90
N VAL A 181 27.63 11.76 -6.13
CA VAL A 181 27.61 11.23 -4.76
C VAL A 181 26.60 11.97 -3.87
N ARG A 182 26.44 13.29 -4.05
CA ARG A 182 25.48 14.08 -3.27
C ARG A 182 24.03 13.69 -3.60
N GLN A 183 23.73 13.47 -4.87
CA GLN A 183 22.42 12.99 -5.31
C GLN A 183 22.16 11.56 -4.82
N PHE A 184 23.17 10.69 -4.85
CA PHE A 184 23.09 9.35 -4.26
C PHE A 184 22.73 9.41 -2.78
N SER A 185 23.51 10.14 -1.97
CA SER A 185 23.29 10.26 -0.54
C SER A 185 21.89 10.76 -0.20
N HIS A 186 21.43 11.79 -0.92
CA HIS A 186 20.07 12.32 -0.76
C HIS A 186 19.00 11.28 -1.15
N ALA A 187 19.14 10.64 -2.30
CA ALA A 187 18.19 9.65 -2.79
C ALA A 187 18.09 8.43 -1.88
N PHE A 188 19.23 7.92 -1.40
CA PHE A 188 19.27 6.78 -0.50
C PHE A 188 18.66 7.11 0.87
N LYS A 189 18.92 8.31 1.42
CA LYS A 189 18.24 8.78 2.62
C LYS A 189 16.72 8.79 2.45
N LEU A 190 16.22 9.28 1.32
CA LEU A 190 14.77 9.27 1.02
C LEU A 190 14.23 7.84 0.86
N LEU A 191 14.97 6.96 0.19
CA LEU A 191 14.64 5.54 0.05
C LEU A 191 14.49 4.89 1.44
N TYR A 192 15.43 5.14 2.36
CA TYR A 192 15.41 4.59 3.71
C TYR A 192 14.28 5.14 4.59
N MET A 193 14.02 6.45 4.58
CA MET A 193 13.06 7.07 5.49
C MET A 193 11.60 6.70 5.20
N ARG A 194 11.28 6.35 3.95
CA ARG A 194 9.90 6.15 3.54
C ARG A 194 9.41 4.73 3.86
N LYS A 195 8.85 4.57 5.06
CA LYS A 195 8.36 3.29 5.60
C LYS A 195 7.08 2.79 4.91
N PRO A 196 6.83 1.47 4.90
CA PRO A 196 5.52 0.91 4.60
C PRO A 196 4.44 1.50 5.51
N LYS A 197 3.28 1.85 4.95
CA LYS A 197 2.16 2.41 5.71
C LYS A 197 1.56 1.45 6.76
N PHE A 198 2.02 0.19 6.82
CA PHE A 198 1.41 -0.86 7.64
C PHE A 198 2.40 -1.61 8.55
N LEU A 199 3.59 -1.06 8.82
CA LEU A 199 4.51 -1.63 9.82
C LEU A 199 4.26 -1.13 11.26
N SER A 200 3.14 -0.45 11.51
CA SER A 200 2.78 0.13 12.82
C SER A 200 1.68 -0.64 13.56
N SER A 201 1.60 -1.95 13.36
CA SER A 201 0.72 -2.82 14.16
C SER A 201 1.34 -4.20 14.26
N LEU A 202 2.32 -4.33 15.15
CA LEU A 202 2.52 -5.51 15.96
C LEU A 202 2.54 -5.04 17.41
#